data_AF-A0A225NPN8-F1
#
_entry.id   AF-A0A225NPN8-F1
#
_cell.length_a   1.000
_cell.length_b   1.000
_cell.length_c   1.000
_cell.angle_alpha   90.00
_cell.angle_beta   90.00
_cell.angle_gamma   90.00
#
_symmetry.space_group_name_H-M   'P 1'
#
loop_
_entity.id
_entity.type
_entity.pdbx_description
1 polymer ?
#
loop_
_entity_poly.entity_id
_entity_poly.type
_entity_poly.pdbx_seq_one_letter_code
_entity_poly.pdbx_strand_id
1 'polypeptide(L)'
;MLESHGIAGAFTAAECDAILVLVRERQAEDARLVGRASDHNLRRAELVWLDEVEGTGWIMERIIDLVRVANRDVYGFDLTEFAESPQVARYGAEREGHFSWHADIGDGRLAARRKLTMVVQLSDSADYAGGALEIMPSAQAVSAARERGSATLFPSFLLHRVTPVTEGERYSLTTWAHGPRFR
;
A
#
# COMPACT_ATOMS: atom_id res chain seq x y z
N MET A 1 -0.25 8.78 20.32
CA MET A 1 0.98 7.96 20.18
C MET A 1 1.22 7.78 18.69
N LEU A 2 2.46 7.65 18.21
CA LEU A 2 2.73 7.37 16.78
C LEU A 2 2.36 5.92 16.49
N GLU A 3 1.10 5.67 16.13
CA GLU A 3 0.57 4.32 15.98
C GLU A 3 0.07 4.08 14.56
N SER A 4 0.06 2.81 14.15
CA SER A 4 -0.75 2.39 13.02
C SER A 4 -2.22 2.35 13.42
N HIS A 5 -3.11 2.66 12.48
CA HIS A 5 -4.56 2.64 12.67
C HIS A 5 -5.19 1.70 11.64
N GLY A 6 -5.90 0.67 12.12
CA GLY A 6 -6.59 -0.30 11.27
C GLY A 6 -8.07 0.05 11.09
N ILE A 7 -8.56 -0.07 9.85
CA ILE A 7 -9.97 0.03 9.49
C ILE A 7 -10.38 -1.29 8.83
N ALA A 8 -11.18 -2.09 9.53
CA ALA A 8 -11.73 -3.33 8.99
C ALA A 8 -12.81 -3.03 7.94
N GLY A 9 -12.88 -3.84 6.88
CA GLY A 9 -13.90 -3.71 5.84
C GLY A 9 -13.87 -2.36 5.10
N ALA A 10 -12.69 -1.72 5.02
CA ALA A 10 -12.51 -0.46 4.31
C ALA A 10 -12.85 -0.60 2.81
N PHE A 11 -12.59 -1.79 2.26
CA PHE A 11 -13.07 -2.25 0.96
C PHE A 11 -13.81 -3.58 1.15
N THR A 12 -14.90 -3.78 0.41
CA THR A 12 -15.60 -5.06 0.39
C THR A 12 -14.81 -6.10 -0.42
N ALA A 13 -15.11 -7.39 -0.23
CA ALA A 13 -14.48 -8.45 -1.03
C ALA A 13 -14.70 -8.24 -2.55
N ALA A 14 -15.91 -7.84 -2.95
CA ALA A 14 -16.24 -7.57 -4.36
C ALA A 14 -15.47 -6.36 -4.93
N GLU A 15 -15.27 -5.31 -4.13
CA GLU A 15 -14.43 -4.17 -4.49
C GLU A 15 -12.96 -4.58 -4.63
N CYS A 16 -12.45 -5.42 -3.73
CA CYS A 16 -11.11 -5.99 -3.86
C CYS A 16 -10.98 -6.85 -5.13
N ASP A 17 -11.99 -7.67 -5.47
CA ASP A 17 -12.00 -8.47 -6.70
C ASP A 17 -11.95 -7.57 -7.94
N ALA A 18 -12.76 -6.51 -7.97
CA ALA A 18 -12.77 -5.55 -9.07
C ALA A 18 -11.40 -4.88 -9.28
N ILE A 19 -10.71 -4.49 -8.20
CA ILE A 19 -9.35 -3.95 -8.27
C ILE A 19 -8.38 -4.98 -8.84
N LEU A 20 -8.44 -6.23 -8.35
CA LEU A 20 -7.52 -7.29 -8.78
C LEU A 20 -7.72 -7.69 -10.25
N VAL A 21 -8.96 -7.68 -10.76
CA VAL A 21 -9.25 -7.92 -12.18
C VAL A 21 -8.54 -6.88 -13.05
N LEU A 22 -8.76 -5.59 -12.76
CA LEU A 22 -8.16 -4.49 -13.53
C LEU A 22 -6.63 -4.54 -13.53
N VAL A 23 -6.03 -4.81 -12.37
CA VAL A 23 -4.57 -4.89 -12.23
C VAL A 23 -3.98 -6.06 -12.99
N ARG A 24 -4.61 -7.25 -12.91
CA ARG A 24 -4.14 -8.45 -13.61
C ARG A 24 -4.22 -8.30 -15.13
N GLU A 25 -5.28 -7.67 -15.64
CA GLU A 25 -5.40 -7.35 -17.06
C GLU A 25 -4.24 -6.45 -17.51
N ARG A 26 -3.96 -5.37 -16.76
CA ARG A 26 -2.86 -4.46 -17.08
C ARG A 26 -1.48 -5.13 -17.00
N GLN A 27 -1.23 -5.95 -15.99
CA GLN A 27 0.02 -6.71 -15.89
C GLN A 27 0.22 -7.65 -17.08
N ALA A 28 -0.85 -8.28 -17.55
CA ALA A 28 -0.79 -9.15 -18.73
C ALA A 28 -0.49 -8.36 -20.02
N GLU A 29 -0.93 -7.11 -20.14
CA GLU A 29 -0.58 -6.21 -21.24
C GLU A 29 0.88 -5.78 -21.18
N ASP A 30 1.36 -5.33 -20.02
CA ASP A 30 2.74 -4.88 -19.83
C ASP A 30 3.75 -6.02 -20.04
N ALA A 31 3.43 -7.24 -19.57
CA ALA A 31 4.25 -8.43 -19.78
C ALA A 31 4.39 -8.82 -21.26
N ARG A 32 3.43 -8.44 -22.12
CA ARG A 32 3.54 -8.62 -23.58
C ARG A 32 4.45 -7.58 -24.23
N LEU A 33 4.66 -6.43 -23.57
CA LEU A 33 5.35 -5.27 -24.14
C LEU A 33 6.81 -5.14 -23.67
N VAL A 34 7.15 -5.52 -22.43
CA VAL A 34 8.50 -5.30 -21.86
C VAL A 34 8.92 -6.40 -20.88
N GLY A 35 10.06 -7.06 -21.16
CA GLY A 35 10.72 -7.99 -20.24
C GLY A 35 11.75 -7.30 -19.35
N ARG A 36 11.32 -6.52 -18.34
CA ARG A 36 12.24 -5.92 -17.36
C ARG A 36 11.71 -5.97 -15.93
N ALA A 37 12.24 -6.91 -15.16
CA ALA A 37 12.20 -6.85 -13.70
C ALA A 37 13.33 -5.91 -13.22
N SER A 38 12.98 -4.85 -12.48
CA SER A 38 13.97 -4.15 -11.66
C SER A 38 14.19 -4.97 -10.39
N ASP A 39 15.29 -5.74 -10.35
CA ASP A 39 15.73 -6.44 -9.15
C ASP A 39 16.58 -5.49 -8.30
N HIS A 40 16.01 -4.99 -7.22
CA HIS A 40 16.76 -4.32 -6.17
C HIS A 40 16.46 -5.04 -4.86
N ASN A 41 17.49 -5.53 -4.15
CA ASN A 41 17.39 -6.26 -2.88
C ASN A 41 16.53 -5.56 -1.80
N LEU A 42 16.18 -4.29 -2.01
CA LEU A 42 15.27 -3.53 -1.17
C LEU A 42 13.80 -3.95 -1.36
N ARG A 43 13.33 -4.17 -2.60
CA ARG A 43 11.94 -4.50 -2.93
C ARG A 43 11.87 -5.48 -4.09
N ARG A 44 11.12 -6.57 -3.90
CA ARG A 44 10.74 -7.53 -4.93
C ARG A 44 9.22 -7.55 -5.04
N ALA A 45 8.69 -6.76 -5.96
CA ALA A 45 7.27 -6.64 -6.25
C ALA A 45 7.04 -6.15 -7.68
N GLU A 46 5.89 -6.48 -8.26
CA GLU A 46 5.38 -5.86 -9.48
C GLU A 46 4.36 -4.79 -9.12
N LEU A 47 4.38 -3.65 -9.83
CA LEU A 47 3.62 -2.46 -9.46
C LEU A 47 2.73 -2.03 -10.62
N VAL A 48 1.47 -1.71 -10.32
CA VAL A 48 0.54 -1.05 -11.23
C VAL A 48 0.06 0.24 -10.56
N TRP A 49 0.17 1.36 -11.27
CA TRP A 49 -0.34 2.65 -10.82
C TRP A 49 -1.74 2.87 -11.42
N LEU A 50 -2.71 3.28 -10.60
CA LEU A 50 -4.13 3.25 -10.97
C LEU A 50 -4.59 4.43 -11.85
N ASP A 51 -3.81 5.50 -11.90
CA ASP A 51 -4.01 6.64 -12.81
C ASP A 51 -3.89 6.26 -14.28
N GLU A 52 -3.19 5.17 -14.57
CA GLU A 52 -3.08 4.61 -15.92
C GLU A 52 -4.19 3.58 -16.24
N VAL A 53 -5.18 3.42 -15.35
CA VAL A 53 -6.26 2.42 -15.48
C VAL A 53 -7.61 3.12 -15.46
N GLU A 54 -8.37 3.02 -16.55
CA GLU A 54 -9.71 3.60 -16.64
C GLU A 54 -10.69 2.95 -15.65
N GLY A 55 -11.65 3.71 -15.12
CA GLY A 55 -12.67 3.19 -14.19
C GLY A 55 -12.25 3.07 -12.73
N THR A 56 -11.06 3.54 -12.35
CA THR A 56 -10.53 3.48 -10.97
C THR A 56 -10.89 4.68 -10.09
N GLY A 57 -11.65 5.66 -10.60
CA GLY A 57 -11.97 6.90 -9.88
C GLY A 57 -12.63 6.69 -8.51
N TRP A 58 -13.53 5.70 -8.40
CA TRP A 58 -14.20 5.35 -7.14
C TRP A 58 -13.22 4.89 -6.04
N ILE A 59 -12.07 4.31 -6.42
CA ILE A 59 -11.04 3.87 -5.49
C ILE A 59 -10.45 5.09 -4.79
N MET A 60 -10.17 6.15 -5.54
CA MET A 60 -9.65 7.40 -4.99
C MET A 60 -10.66 8.10 -4.09
N GLU A 61 -11.94 8.12 -4.47
CA GLU A 61 -13.00 8.67 -3.61
C GLU A 61 -13.07 7.93 -2.27
N ARG A 62 -13.04 6.58 -2.29
CA ARG A 62 -13.01 5.75 -1.08
C ARG A 62 -11.76 6.02 -0.24
N ILE A 63 -10.58 6.12 -0.88
CA ILE A 63 -9.32 6.44 -0.20
C ILE A 63 -9.42 7.79 0.53
N ILE A 64 -9.90 8.83 -0.15
CA ILE A 64 -10.01 10.18 0.39
C ILE A 64 -10.89 10.17 1.65
N ASP A 65 -12.02 9.47 1.61
CA ASP A 65 -12.92 9.37 2.76
C ASP A 65 -12.28 8.66 3.96
N LEU A 66 -11.62 7.51 3.73
CA LEU A 66 -10.95 6.74 4.77
C LEU A 66 -9.83 7.56 5.42
N VAL A 67 -8.98 8.19 4.61
CA VAL A 67 -7.87 9.02 5.09
C VAL A 67 -8.39 10.25 5.83
N ARG A 68 -9.45 10.90 5.34
CA ARG A 68 -10.06 12.06 6.00
C ARG A 68 -10.55 11.71 7.41
N VAL A 69 -11.26 10.59 7.55
CA VAL A 69 -11.77 10.12 8.85
C VAL A 69 -10.62 9.77 9.78
N ALA A 70 -9.67 8.93 9.34
CA ALA A 70 -8.52 8.54 10.16
C ALA A 70 -7.65 9.75 10.55
N ASN A 71 -7.44 10.70 9.63
CA ASN A 71 -6.66 11.89 9.92
C ASN A 71 -7.37 12.77 10.96
N ARG A 72 -8.68 12.97 10.85
CA ARG A 72 -9.44 13.74 11.84
C ARG A 72 -9.40 13.10 13.23
N ASP A 73 -9.59 11.79 13.29
CA ASP A 73 -9.85 11.09 14.55
C ASP A 73 -8.57 10.63 15.26
N VAL A 74 -7.47 10.43 14.52
CA VAL A 74 -6.24 9.81 15.06
C VAL A 74 -5.00 10.70 14.90
N TYR A 75 -4.78 11.29 13.72
CA TYR A 75 -3.46 11.83 13.36
C TYR A 75 -3.32 13.34 13.42
N GLY A 76 -4.34 14.08 13.00
CA GLY A 76 -4.36 15.54 12.99
C GLY A 76 -3.31 16.20 12.08
N PHE A 77 -2.86 15.54 11.01
CA PHE A 77 -1.93 16.18 10.07
C PHE A 77 -2.63 17.23 9.20
N ASP A 78 -1.89 18.29 8.84
CA ASP A 78 -2.28 19.24 7.80
C ASP A 78 -2.10 18.59 6.43
N LEU A 79 -3.13 17.88 5.98
CA LEU A 79 -3.17 17.23 4.67
C LEU A 79 -3.73 18.20 3.63
N THR A 80 -3.01 18.37 2.53
CA THR A 80 -3.35 19.35 1.49
C THR A 80 -3.75 18.71 0.17
N GLU A 81 -3.24 17.51 -0.13
CA GLU A 81 -3.47 16.85 -1.42
C GLU A 81 -3.13 15.35 -1.39
N PHE A 82 -3.53 14.66 -2.46
CA PHE A 82 -2.97 13.37 -2.88
C PHE A 82 -2.21 13.61 -4.18
N ALA A 83 -0.90 13.83 -4.06
CA ALA A 83 -0.04 14.20 -5.20
C ALA A 83 0.50 13.00 -5.97
N GLU A 84 0.17 11.78 -5.55
CA GLU A 84 0.66 10.53 -6.11
C GLU A 84 -0.52 9.57 -6.32
N SER A 85 -0.49 8.86 -7.44
CA SER A 85 -1.47 7.84 -7.78
C SER A 85 -1.39 6.66 -6.80
N PRO A 86 -2.53 6.01 -6.47
CA PRO A 86 -2.50 4.75 -5.75
C PRO A 86 -1.75 3.69 -6.56
N GLN A 87 -1.02 2.87 -5.83
CA GLN A 87 -0.21 1.79 -6.37
C GLN A 87 -0.74 0.46 -5.87
N VAL A 88 -1.06 -0.47 -6.76
CA VAL A 88 -1.23 -1.87 -6.42
C VAL A 88 0.09 -2.60 -6.60
N ALA A 89 0.51 -3.34 -5.57
CA ALA A 89 1.73 -4.12 -5.56
C ALA A 89 1.42 -5.62 -5.45
N ARG A 90 1.98 -6.42 -6.35
CA ARG A 90 1.99 -7.89 -6.29
C ARG A 90 3.32 -8.38 -5.72
N TYR A 91 3.23 -9.25 -4.72
CA TYR A 91 4.35 -9.96 -4.11
C TYR A 91 4.11 -11.46 -4.30
N GLY A 92 4.88 -12.10 -5.18
CA GLY A 92 4.74 -13.52 -5.48
C GLY A 92 5.77 -14.39 -4.74
N ALA A 93 5.37 -15.59 -4.34
CA ALA A 93 6.24 -16.56 -3.69
C ALA A 93 7.42 -17.00 -4.57
N GLU A 94 7.26 -16.96 -5.90
CA GLU A 94 8.27 -17.40 -6.88
C GLU A 94 9.58 -16.59 -6.83
N ARG A 95 9.57 -15.43 -6.18
CA ARG A 95 10.75 -14.57 -5.98
C ARG A 95 10.94 -14.15 -4.53
N GLU A 96 10.25 -14.80 -3.60
CA GLU A 96 10.16 -14.40 -2.20
C GLU A 96 9.79 -12.92 -2.08
N GLY A 97 8.71 -12.50 -2.76
CA GLY A 97 8.32 -11.10 -2.87
C GLY A 97 8.27 -10.41 -1.52
N HIS A 98 8.97 -9.28 -1.38
CA HIS A 98 9.11 -8.54 -0.13
C HIS A 98 9.40 -7.05 -0.35
N PHE A 99 9.40 -6.28 0.73
CA PHE A 99 9.96 -4.94 0.78
C PHE A 99 10.64 -4.77 2.13
N SER A 100 11.97 -4.68 2.15
CA SER A 100 12.76 -4.53 3.37
C SER A 100 12.42 -3.22 4.13
N TRP A 101 12.86 -3.12 5.38
CA TRP A 101 12.60 -1.96 6.25
C TRP A 101 12.93 -0.64 5.55
N HIS A 102 11.94 0.25 5.46
CA HIS A 102 12.05 1.57 4.86
C HIS A 102 11.03 2.53 5.49
N ALA A 103 11.21 3.83 5.22
CA ALA A 103 10.20 4.84 5.43
C ALA A 103 9.72 5.33 4.06
N ASP A 104 8.46 5.75 3.98
CA ASP A 104 7.90 6.30 2.74
C ASP A 104 8.26 7.76 2.52
N ILE A 105 8.53 8.49 3.60
CA ILE A 105 9.12 9.82 3.50
C ILE A 105 10.57 9.73 3.00
N GLY A 106 11.00 10.71 2.21
CA GLY A 106 12.38 10.78 1.72
C GLY A 106 12.70 12.12 1.07
N ASP A 107 13.89 12.23 0.48
CA ASP A 107 14.40 13.52 -0.05
C ASP A 107 13.75 13.98 -1.37
N GLY A 108 12.96 13.11 -2.02
CA GLY A 108 12.24 13.43 -3.24
C GLY A 108 11.16 14.52 -3.06
N ARG A 109 10.89 15.31 -4.10
CA ARG A 109 9.94 16.45 -4.05
C ARG A 109 8.55 16.07 -3.49
N LEU A 110 8.03 14.91 -3.87
CA LEU A 110 6.75 14.39 -3.37
C LEU A 110 6.94 13.61 -2.06
N ALA A 111 7.94 12.72 -2.01
CA ALA A 111 8.26 11.90 -0.84
C ALA A 111 8.47 12.75 0.43
N ALA A 112 9.13 13.90 0.35
CA ALA A 112 9.39 14.81 1.47
C ALA A 112 8.12 15.43 2.07
N ARG A 113 6.98 15.29 1.40
CA ARG A 113 5.67 15.85 1.77
C ARG A 113 4.68 14.79 2.21
N ARG A 114 5.01 13.50 2.11
CA ARG A 114 4.13 12.40 2.55
C ARG A 114 3.92 12.46 4.07
N LYS A 115 2.67 12.43 4.50
CA LYS A 115 2.25 12.50 5.91
C LYS A 115 1.69 11.18 6.38
N LEU A 116 0.73 10.64 5.63
CA LEU A 116 0.10 9.36 5.92
C LEU A 116 0.30 8.43 4.74
N THR A 117 0.71 7.21 5.07
CA THR A 117 0.64 6.06 4.19
C THR A 117 -0.61 5.28 4.55
N MET A 118 -1.39 4.87 3.55
CA MET A 118 -2.44 3.87 3.73
C MET A 118 -2.13 2.65 2.87
N VAL A 119 -2.23 1.47 3.46
CA VAL A 119 -2.09 0.18 2.78
C VAL A 119 -3.36 -0.64 3.00
N VAL A 120 -3.98 -1.11 1.92
CA VAL A 120 -5.14 -2.00 1.94
C VAL A 120 -4.71 -3.40 1.53
N GLN A 121 -5.09 -4.40 2.31
CA GLN A 121 -4.87 -5.80 2.00
C GLN A 121 -5.91 -6.27 0.96
N LEU A 122 -5.48 -6.68 -0.24
CA LEU A 122 -6.39 -7.05 -1.32
C LEU A 122 -6.57 -8.56 -1.49
N SER A 123 -5.54 -9.35 -1.22
CA SER A 123 -5.62 -10.82 -1.25
C SER A 123 -6.31 -11.35 0.00
N ASP A 124 -7.02 -12.48 -0.13
CA ASP A 124 -7.44 -13.26 1.02
C ASP A 124 -6.21 -13.86 1.72
N SER A 125 -6.20 -13.79 3.05
CA SER A 125 -5.12 -14.36 3.87
C SER A 125 -4.99 -15.88 3.73
N ALA A 126 -6.04 -16.57 3.28
CA ALA A 126 -6.01 -18.01 3.00
C ALA A 126 -5.25 -18.38 1.72
N ASP A 127 -5.07 -17.41 0.80
CA ASP A 127 -4.47 -17.66 -0.52
C ASP A 127 -2.94 -17.48 -0.52
N TYR A 128 -2.33 -17.06 0.59
CA TYR A 128 -0.88 -16.84 0.68
C TYR A 128 -0.29 -17.02 2.10
N ALA A 129 0.98 -17.41 2.17
CA ALA A 129 1.77 -17.47 3.40
C ALA A 129 2.90 -16.43 3.40
N GLY A 130 3.30 -15.97 4.60
CA GLY A 130 4.24 -14.87 4.74
C GLY A 130 3.61 -13.52 4.38
N GLY A 131 4.40 -12.59 3.83
CA GLY A 131 3.86 -11.32 3.30
C GLY A 131 3.29 -10.36 4.34
N ALA A 132 3.68 -10.46 5.61
CA ALA A 132 3.15 -9.59 6.65
C ALA A 132 3.63 -8.15 6.45
N LEU A 133 2.69 -7.19 6.47
CA LEU A 133 3.02 -5.78 6.62
C LEU A 133 3.35 -5.53 8.09
N GLU A 134 4.60 -5.21 8.38
CA GLU A 134 5.07 -4.88 9.72
C GLU A 134 5.41 -3.39 9.78
N ILE A 135 4.92 -2.71 10.83
CA ILE A 135 5.19 -1.29 11.11
C ILE A 135 5.93 -1.22 12.45
N MET A 136 6.91 -0.33 12.56
CA MET A 136 7.69 -0.09 13.77
C MET A 136 7.35 1.27 14.39
N PRO A 137 6.24 1.37 15.16
CA PRO A 137 5.84 2.62 15.83
C PRO A 137 6.76 3.01 16.99
N SER A 138 7.49 2.06 17.54
CA SER A 138 8.45 2.25 18.65
C SER A 138 9.53 1.18 18.59
N ALA A 139 10.02 0.68 19.73
CA ALA A 139 11.09 -0.32 19.81
C ALA A 139 10.71 -1.72 19.27
N GLN A 140 9.44 -1.96 18.94
CA GLN A 140 8.94 -3.25 18.45
C GLN A 140 8.11 -3.07 17.19
N ALA A 141 8.22 -4.06 16.30
CA ALA A 141 7.36 -4.17 15.13
C ALA A 141 5.99 -4.72 15.50
N VAL A 142 4.94 -4.18 14.89
CA VAL A 142 3.57 -4.69 14.97
C VAL A 142 3.10 -5.07 13.57
N SER A 143 2.37 -6.17 13.46
CA SER A 143 1.79 -6.59 12.18
C SER A 143 0.45 -5.93 11.95
N ALA A 144 0.22 -5.47 10.72
CA ALA A 144 -1.08 -5.01 10.27
C ALA A 144 -2.08 -6.18 10.15
N ALA A 145 -3.38 -5.84 10.13
CA ALA A 145 -4.46 -6.74 9.80
C ALA A 145 -4.21 -7.42 8.44
N ARG A 146 -4.49 -8.73 8.36
CA ARG A 146 -4.35 -9.55 7.13
C ARG A 146 -5.69 -9.83 6.47
N GLU A 147 -6.78 -9.44 7.12
CA GLU A 147 -8.13 -9.58 6.62
C GLU A 147 -8.27 -8.80 5.32
N ARG A 148 -8.82 -9.47 4.30
CA ARG A 148 -9.07 -8.87 3.00
C ARG A 148 -9.96 -7.63 3.15
N GLY A 149 -9.59 -6.56 2.45
CA GLY A 149 -10.28 -5.28 2.47
C GLY A 149 -9.99 -4.42 3.69
N SER A 150 -9.18 -4.89 4.65
CA SER A 150 -8.72 -4.05 5.76
C SER A 150 -7.71 -3.01 5.27
N ALA A 151 -7.86 -1.78 5.74
CA ALA A 151 -6.90 -0.70 5.53
C ALA A 151 -6.07 -0.48 6.80
N THR A 152 -4.78 -0.25 6.64
CA THR A 152 -3.88 0.18 7.72
C THR A 152 -3.27 1.52 7.33
N LEU A 153 -3.46 2.52 8.17
CA LEU A 153 -2.87 3.84 8.03
C LEU A 153 -1.74 4.01 9.04
N PHE A 154 -0.70 4.76 8.66
CA PHE A 154 0.39 5.11 9.58
C PHE A 154 1.14 6.34 9.06
N PRO A 155 1.83 7.10 9.96
CA PRO A 155 2.68 8.19 9.54
C PRO A 155 3.79 7.72 8.61
N SER A 156 3.97 8.39 7.46
CA SER A 156 4.89 7.95 6.38
C SER A 156 6.37 7.93 6.77
N PHE A 157 6.74 8.51 7.91
CA PHE A 157 8.09 8.45 8.45
C PHE A 157 8.35 7.22 9.34
N LEU A 158 7.32 6.41 9.64
CA LEU A 158 7.52 5.17 10.39
C LEU A 158 8.20 4.11 9.51
N LEU A 159 9.18 3.42 10.10
CA LEU A 159 9.80 2.27 9.46
C LEU A 159 8.76 1.16 9.33
N HIS A 160 8.68 0.59 8.14
CA HIS A 160 7.81 -0.54 7.86
C HIS A 160 8.42 -1.45 6.79
N ARG A 161 7.92 -2.68 6.71
CA ARG A 161 8.36 -3.69 5.74
C ARG A 161 7.22 -4.61 5.35
N VAL A 162 7.40 -5.31 4.23
CA VAL A 162 6.62 -6.49 3.87
C VAL A 162 7.57 -7.69 3.98
N THR A 163 7.27 -8.64 4.87
CA THR A 163 8.07 -9.87 4.99
C THR A 163 7.94 -10.73 3.72
N PRO A 164 8.89 -11.62 3.43
CA PRO A 164 8.80 -12.49 2.26
C PRO A 164 7.49 -13.27 2.17
N VAL A 165 6.87 -13.26 0.99
CA VAL A 165 5.80 -14.19 0.63
C VAL A 165 6.42 -15.54 0.33
N THR A 166 5.94 -16.59 0.98
CA THR A 166 6.52 -17.95 0.88
C THR A 166 5.61 -18.92 0.12
N GLU A 167 4.31 -18.62 0.05
CA GLU A 167 3.32 -19.38 -0.74
C GLU A 167 2.31 -18.41 -1.35
N GLY A 168 1.82 -18.71 -2.56
CA GLY A 168 0.80 -17.92 -3.24
C GLY A 168 1.25 -16.51 -3.65
N GLU A 169 0.28 -15.59 -3.72
CA GLU A 169 0.48 -14.21 -4.15
C GLU A 169 -0.24 -13.21 -3.24
N ARG A 170 0.50 -12.21 -2.76
CA ARG A 170 -0.06 -11.11 -1.98
C ARG A 170 -0.19 -9.85 -2.82
N TYR A 171 -1.39 -9.30 -2.87
CA TYR A 171 -1.67 -7.99 -3.45
C TYR A 171 -2.03 -6.99 -2.37
N SER A 172 -1.54 -5.76 -2.49
CA SER A 172 -1.93 -4.63 -1.64
C SER A 172 -2.06 -3.34 -2.43
N LEU A 173 -3.00 -2.49 -2.04
CA LEU A 173 -3.17 -1.13 -2.56
C LEU A 173 -2.55 -0.12 -1.59
N THR A 174 -1.60 0.69 -2.06
CA THR A 174 -0.91 1.71 -1.28
C THR A 174 -1.18 3.09 -1.84
N THR A 175 -1.36 4.08 -0.97
CA THR A 175 -1.49 5.49 -1.34
C THR A 175 -0.91 6.38 -0.24
N TRP A 176 -0.57 7.61 -0.61
CA TRP A 176 0.04 8.59 0.28
C TRP A 176 -0.73 9.91 0.26
N ALA A 177 -1.03 10.43 1.44
CA ALA A 177 -1.55 11.79 1.60
C ALA A 177 -0.40 12.74 1.92
N HIS A 178 -0.44 13.93 1.32
CA HIS A 178 0.64 14.91 1.39
C HIS A 178 0.23 16.16 2.14
N GLY A 179 1.22 16.85 2.69
CA GLY A 179 1.06 18.12 3.39
C GLY A 179 2.33 18.97 3.34
N PRO A 180 2.40 20.08 4.10
CA PRO A 180 3.63 20.86 4.24
C PRO A 180 4.79 19.99 4.76
N ARG A 181 6.03 20.27 4.33
CA ARG A 181 7.21 19.53 4.83
C ARG A 181 7.27 19.56 6.36
N PHE A 182 7.73 18.47 6.97
CA PHE A 182 8.05 18.46 8.40
C PHE A 182 9.12 19.53 8.68
N ARG A 183 8.98 20.23 9.82
CA ARG A 183 9.84 21.32 10.26
C ARG A 183 10.37 20.99 11.65
#